data_AF-A0A926A8V6-F1
#
_entry.id   AF-A0A926A8V6-F1
#
_cell.length_a   1.000
_cell.length_b   1.000
_cell.length_c   1.000
_cell.angle_alpha   90.00
_cell.angle_beta   90.00
_cell.angle_gamma   90.00
#
_symmetry.space_group_name_H-M   'P 1'
#
loop_
_entity.id
_entity.type
_entity.pdbx_description
1 polymer ?
#
loop_
_entity_poly.entity_id
_entity_poly.type
_entity_poly.pdbx_seq_one_letter_code
_entity_poly.pdbx_strand_id
1 'polypeptide(L)'
;MFKGIRQWLLDTYNGLYVIVLKPYMPSYVTVVAVVLALLFGLFWGYVAFPVRYYDGVPAQMSDAARDEWVKLVAGAKFAGMYPDNDIISLLRQVENPLATVDRLLGGMTDENVLSTGLQAIRPLAEQAQPGTPAPRPNPIWQDVLLFLGAVGLVILLALIISPVWALLIKPNIWDKFYDAVTPKSAAELERRRSEKENRDRIRQQKEDEEKMRVTTAAEASTNPYGAPVMQKLSIYTKGRSFDDSFAIEDANDMFLGECGATIAKNIGDTNEPAAIEIWLFDKDDFVRTLNKLFVSEHAFNDPVIRAELDNRVDDPVNDLIMIRAGSVITLQTGALLLQAKVLEMKYGENGVLPPNSYFETLRLQVETWQKAGGDASKIPVSAPMAVAAPIAAPILVPPAPSFAPPPTTPGTMPPPLPPRRQIDDDPFGGTGDFTPVGQ
;
A
#
# COMPACT_ATOMS: atom_id res chain seq x y z
N MET A 1 24.14 15.71 -24.22
CA MET A 1 24.22 15.15 -22.86
C MET A 1 23.26 15.82 -21.87
N PHE A 2 23.30 17.15 -21.68
CA PHE A 2 22.49 17.84 -20.66
C PHE A 2 20.96 17.75 -20.81
N LYS A 3 20.40 17.63 -22.03
CA LYS A 3 18.95 17.45 -22.25
C LYS A 3 18.41 16.12 -21.72
N GLY A 4 19.15 15.02 -21.89
CA GLY A 4 18.74 13.69 -21.42
C GLY A 4 18.74 13.59 -19.89
N ILE A 5 19.73 14.20 -19.23
CA ILE A 5 19.82 14.23 -17.76
C ILE A 5 18.66 15.02 -17.15
N ARG A 6 18.29 16.16 -17.75
CA ARG A 6 17.14 16.95 -17.30
C ARG A 6 15.82 16.19 -17.46
N GLN A 7 15.62 15.50 -18.59
CA GLN A 7 14.42 14.71 -18.83
C GLN A 7 14.32 13.54 -17.85
N TRP A 8 15.42 12.82 -17.63
CA TRP A 8 15.51 11.74 -16.66
C TRP A 8 15.22 12.21 -15.22
N LEU A 9 15.71 13.40 -14.82
CA LEU A 9 15.39 13.99 -13.51
C LEU A 9 13.90 14.34 -13.38
N LEU A 10 13.28 14.88 -14.43
CA LEU A 10 11.86 15.21 -14.44
C LEU A 10 10.99 13.95 -14.38
N ASP A 11 11.36 12.90 -15.13
CA ASP A 11 10.65 11.63 -15.13
C ASP A 11 10.82 10.89 -13.80
N THR A 12 12.00 10.96 -13.18
CA THR A 12 12.24 10.42 -11.83
C THR A 12 11.46 11.19 -10.77
N TYR A 13 11.40 12.52 -10.86
CA TYR A 13 10.59 13.35 -9.97
C TYR A 13 9.09 13.04 -10.12
N ASN A 14 8.58 12.98 -11.35
CA ASN A 14 7.17 12.68 -11.59
C ASN A 14 6.82 11.26 -11.16
N GLY A 15 7.66 10.28 -11.48
CA GLY A 15 7.44 8.88 -11.11
C GLY A 15 7.52 8.63 -9.61
N LEU A 16 8.60 9.05 -8.96
CA LEU A 16 8.82 8.74 -7.54
C LEU A 16 8.12 9.74 -6.62
N TYR A 17 8.30 11.04 -6.86
CA TYR A 17 7.77 12.05 -5.95
C TYR A 17 6.27 12.27 -6.16
N VAL A 18 5.82 12.52 -7.39
CA VAL A 18 4.41 12.91 -7.63
C VAL A 18 3.45 11.73 -7.46
N ILE A 19 3.81 10.54 -7.96
CA ILE A 19 2.93 9.36 -7.92
C ILE A 19 3.05 8.63 -6.58
N VAL A 20 4.27 8.37 -6.11
CA VAL A 20 4.47 7.47 -4.96
C VAL A 20 4.54 8.22 -3.63
N LEU A 21 5.24 9.35 -3.52
CA LEU A 21 5.48 10.00 -2.22
C LEU A 21 4.47 11.11 -1.88
N LYS A 22 4.07 11.95 -2.84
CA LYS A 22 3.21 13.13 -2.63
C LYS A 22 1.89 12.82 -1.90
N PRO A 23 1.19 11.69 -2.15
CA PRO A 23 -0.04 11.36 -1.41
C PRO A 23 0.18 11.06 0.08
N TYR A 24 1.41 10.70 0.46
CA TYR A 24 1.77 10.27 1.82
C TYR A 24 2.67 11.28 2.55
N MET A 25 3.02 12.39 1.87
CA MET A 25 3.70 13.51 2.48
C MET A 25 2.78 14.16 3.53
N PRO A 26 3.33 14.58 4.67
CA PRO A 26 2.53 15.23 5.70
C PRO A 26 1.97 16.53 5.13
N SER A 27 0.69 16.80 5.42
CA SER A 27 0.09 18.08 5.02
C SER A 27 0.86 19.23 5.66
N TYR A 28 0.85 20.41 5.01
CA TYR A 28 1.45 21.61 5.59
C TYR A 28 0.89 21.88 7.01
N VAL A 29 -0.39 21.61 7.23
CA VAL A 29 -1.04 21.73 8.54
C VAL A 29 -0.41 20.80 9.58
N THR A 30 -0.11 19.55 9.20
CA THR A 30 0.55 18.57 10.06
C THR A 30 1.96 19.03 10.44
N VAL A 31 2.72 19.54 9.48
CA VAL A 31 4.08 20.07 9.75
C VAL A 31 4.03 21.25 10.71
N VAL A 32 3.11 22.20 10.47
CA VAL A 32 2.90 23.35 11.36
C VAL A 32 2.48 22.90 12.76
N ALA A 33 1.58 21.93 12.87
CA ALA A 33 1.14 21.39 14.15
C ALA A 33 2.29 20.74 14.94
N VAL A 34 3.16 19.98 14.28
CA VAL A 34 4.35 19.38 14.92
C VAL A 34 5.32 20.44 15.41
N VAL A 35 5.58 21.47 14.60
CA VAL A 35 6.44 22.59 15.01
C VAL A 35 5.83 23.33 16.20
N LEU A 36 4.53 23.63 16.18
CA LEU A 36 3.84 24.26 17.30
C LEU A 36 3.88 23.41 18.57
N ALA A 37 3.72 22.09 18.46
CA ALA A 37 3.83 21.18 19.59
C ALA A 37 5.25 21.17 20.18
N LEU A 38 6.28 21.21 19.35
CA LEU A 38 7.67 21.35 19.79
C LEU A 38 7.91 22.68 20.51
N LEU A 39 7.44 23.78 19.93
CA LEU A 39 7.55 25.11 20.54
C LEU A 39 6.81 25.17 21.89
N PHE A 40 5.64 24.55 21.98
CA PHE A 40 4.89 24.43 23.21
C PHE A 40 5.65 23.61 24.26
N GLY A 41 6.23 22.47 23.88
CA GLY A 41 7.05 21.65 24.77
C GLY A 41 8.27 22.41 25.30
N LEU A 42 8.92 23.22 24.45
CA LEU A 42 10.02 24.08 24.84
C LEU A 42 9.57 25.17 25.81
N PHE A 43 8.47 25.86 25.50
CA PHE A 43 7.88 26.85 26.41
C PHE A 43 7.55 26.22 27.77
N TRP A 44 6.95 25.03 27.77
CA TRP A 44 6.62 24.33 29.01
C TRP A 44 7.88 23.99 29.82
N GLY A 45 8.88 23.38 29.20
CA GLY A 45 10.10 22.95 29.88
C GLY A 45 11.02 24.07 30.36
N TYR A 46 11.00 25.24 29.70
CA TYR A 46 11.89 26.35 30.05
C TYR A 46 11.19 27.49 30.81
N VAL A 47 9.88 27.69 30.61
CA VAL A 47 9.14 28.81 31.23
C VAL A 47 8.21 28.33 32.34
N ALA A 48 7.37 27.32 32.05
CA ALA A 48 6.38 26.87 33.02
C ALA A 48 7.00 26.00 34.13
N PHE A 49 7.93 25.11 33.76
CA PHE A 49 8.57 24.18 34.67
C PHE A 49 10.08 24.10 34.43
N PRO A 50 10.82 25.19 34.71
CA PRO A 50 12.26 25.23 34.47
C PRO A 50 13.00 24.21 35.33
N VAL A 51 13.97 23.54 34.73
CA VAL A 51 14.91 22.67 35.44
C VAL A 51 15.74 23.52 36.39
N ARG A 52 15.72 23.17 37.67
CA ARG A 52 16.56 23.80 38.70
C ARG A 52 17.68 22.85 39.07
N TYR A 53 18.91 23.36 39.03
CA TYR A 53 20.09 22.63 39.49
C TYR A 53 20.35 22.98 40.96
N TYR A 54 20.64 21.96 41.76
CA TYR A 54 21.02 22.09 43.17
C TYR A 54 22.49 21.68 43.33
N ASP A 55 23.10 22.06 44.45
CA ASP A 55 24.48 21.70 44.80
C ASP A 55 25.53 22.15 43.78
N GLY A 56 25.33 23.35 43.22
CA GLY A 56 26.26 23.98 42.30
C GLY A 56 27.58 24.35 42.99
N VAL A 57 28.69 24.09 42.31
CA VAL A 57 30.03 24.49 42.79
C VAL A 57 30.21 26.01 42.66
N PRO A 58 31.03 26.65 43.52
CA PRO A 58 31.29 28.10 43.46
C PRO A 58 31.65 28.61 42.06
N ALA A 59 32.39 27.85 41.24
CA ALA A 59 32.71 28.21 39.86
C ALA A 59 31.50 28.48 38.96
N GLN A 60 30.34 27.88 39.26
CA GLN A 60 29.10 28.02 38.50
C GLN A 60 28.20 29.15 39.01
N MET A 61 28.56 29.79 40.12
CA MET A 61 27.78 30.87 40.71
C MET A 61 28.03 32.21 40.01
N SER A 62 27.13 33.17 40.22
CA SER A 62 27.33 34.55 39.75
C SER A 62 28.55 35.19 40.40
N ASP A 63 29.13 36.20 39.74
CA ASP A 63 30.34 36.90 40.23
C ASP A 63 30.19 37.42 41.67
N ALA A 64 29.03 37.99 42.00
CA ALA A 64 28.74 38.47 43.34
C ALA A 64 28.65 37.35 44.39
N ALA A 65 28.11 36.19 44.02
CA ALA A 65 28.05 35.03 44.91
C ALA A 65 29.42 34.36 45.09
N ARG A 66 30.26 34.37 44.03
CA ARG A 66 31.66 33.96 44.12
C ARG A 66 32.45 34.85 45.08
N ASP A 67 32.18 36.16 45.06
CA ASP A 67 32.79 37.11 46.01
C ASP A 67 32.36 36.82 47.44
N GLU A 68 31.07 36.56 47.65
CA GLU A 68 30.56 36.22 48.98
C GLU A 68 31.14 34.90 49.50
N TRP A 69 31.31 33.90 48.62
CA TRP A 69 32.00 32.66 48.95
C TRP A 69 33.43 32.91 49.45
N VAL A 70 34.21 33.74 48.75
CA VAL A 70 35.59 34.07 49.15
C VAL A 70 35.61 34.80 50.50
N LYS A 71 34.63 35.69 50.77
CA LYS A 71 34.50 36.34 52.09
C LYS A 71 34.19 35.34 53.20
N LEU A 72 33.31 34.37 52.95
CA LEU A 72 33.01 33.30 53.91
C LEU A 72 34.24 32.43 54.19
N VAL A 73 35.00 32.08 53.14
CA VAL A 73 36.27 31.34 53.29
C VAL A 73 37.29 32.13 54.09
N ALA A 74 37.40 33.44 53.85
CA ALA A 74 38.26 34.35 54.62
C ALA A 74 37.84 34.41 56.11
N GLY A 75 36.54 34.54 56.38
CA GLY A 75 36.00 34.50 57.73
C GLY A 75 36.25 33.16 58.43
N ALA A 76 36.10 32.05 57.72
CA ALA A 76 36.35 30.71 58.26
C ALA A 76 37.84 30.49 58.57
N LYS A 77 38.75 31.03 57.74
CA LYS A 77 40.19 31.04 58.03
C LYS A 77 40.51 31.88 59.25
N PHE A 78 39.93 33.09 59.35
CA PHE A 78 40.12 33.98 60.50
C PHE A 78 39.64 33.32 61.80
N ALA A 79 38.50 32.63 61.76
CA ALA A 79 37.94 31.88 62.88
C ALA A 79 38.68 30.56 63.19
N GLY A 80 39.67 30.17 62.38
CA GLY A 80 40.44 28.94 62.57
C GLY A 80 39.62 27.66 62.35
N MET A 81 38.52 27.72 61.57
CA MET A 81 37.63 26.58 61.36
C MET A 81 38.22 25.50 60.45
N TYR A 82 39.12 25.87 59.56
CA TYR A 82 39.72 24.97 58.58
C TYR A 82 41.25 25.14 58.51
N PRO A 83 42.00 24.04 58.28
CA PRO A 83 43.42 24.09 57.98
C PRO A 83 43.69 24.68 56.60
N ASP A 84 44.94 25.11 56.36
CA ASP A 84 45.35 25.81 55.15
C ASP A 84 45.08 25.02 53.87
N ASN A 85 45.28 23.69 53.90
CA ASN A 85 45.02 22.81 52.76
C ASN A 85 43.54 22.79 52.35
N ASP A 86 42.63 22.85 53.31
CA ASP A 86 41.19 22.86 53.05
C ASP A 86 40.78 24.23 52.50
N ILE A 87 41.35 25.31 53.03
CA ILE A 87 41.15 26.66 52.51
C ILE A 87 41.62 26.77 51.06
N ILE A 88 42.81 26.24 50.74
CA ILE A 88 43.31 26.17 49.35
C ILE A 88 42.32 25.39 48.47
N SER A 89 41.78 24.28 48.95
CA SER A 89 40.82 23.46 48.22
C SER A 89 39.49 24.20 47.97
N LEU A 90 39.01 24.98 48.93
CA LEU A 90 37.80 25.82 48.80
C LEU A 90 38.03 27.00 47.85
N LEU A 91 39.23 27.60 47.87
CA LEU A 91 39.61 28.70 46.98
C LEU A 91 39.78 28.23 45.53
N ARG A 92 40.28 27.02 45.31
CA ARG A 92 40.43 26.43 43.96
C ARG A 92 39.08 26.23 43.25
N GLN A 93 37.96 26.20 43.97
CA GLN A 93 36.63 26.11 43.39
C GLN A 93 36.17 27.43 42.74
N VAL A 94 36.89 28.53 42.92
CA VAL A 94 36.64 29.82 42.26
C VAL A 94 37.57 29.95 41.05
N GLU A 95 37.15 30.68 40.01
CA GLU A 95 37.91 30.80 38.74
C GLU A 95 39.29 31.46 38.91
N ASN A 96 39.34 32.59 39.61
CA ASN A 96 40.59 33.30 39.89
C ASN A 96 40.62 33.75 41.35
N PRO A 97 41.00 32.88 42.30
CA PRO A 97 40.90 33.18 43.73
C PRO A 97 41.77 34.37 44.13
N LEU A 98 43.04 34.44 43.67
CA LEU A 98 43.94 35.54 44.01
C LEU A 98 43.41 36.90 43.52
N ALA A 99 43.00 37.00 42.25
CA ALA A 99 42.47 38.23 41.68
C ALA A 99 41.18 38.68 42.39
N THR A 100 40.36 37.71 42.83
CA THR A 100 39.15 37.98 43.61
C THR A 100 39.49 38.54 44.99
N VAL A 101 40.44 37.93 45.69
CA VAL A 101 40.92 38.42 46.99
C VAL A 101 41.53 39.82 46.87
N ASP A 102 42.39 40.05 45.87
CA ASP A 102 43.01 41.36 45.63
C ASP A 102 41.97 42.43 45.29
N ARG A 103 40.95 42.09 44.49
CA ARG A 103 39.82 42.99 44.21
C ARG A 103 39.02 43.33 45.47
N LEU A 104 38.70 42.32 46.28
CA LEU A 104 37.93 42.51 47.52
C LEU A 104 38.71 43.35 48.54
N LEU A 105 40.02 43.11 48.67
CA LEU A 105 40.91 43.92 49.51
C LEU A 105 41.00 45.37 49.02
N GLY A 106 41.12 45.59 47.71
CA GLY A 106 41.17 46.93 47.13
C GLY A 106 39.88 47.75 47.28
N GLY A 107 38.74 47.07 47.50
CA GLY A 107 37.44 47.70 47.75
C GLY A 107 37.16 48.06 49.22
N MET A 108 38.04 47.68 50.16
CA MET A 108 37.86 47.93 51.60
C MET A 108 38.76 49.08 52.05
N THR A 109 38.17 50.12 52.64
CA THR A 109 38.89 51.30 53.16
C THR A 109 39.18 51.22 54.66
N ASP A 110 38.39 50.45 55.40
CA ASP A 110 38.50 50.32 56.85
C ASP A 110 39.02 48.94 57.24
N GLU A 111 39.95 48.89 58.20
CA GLU A 111 40.45 47.65 58.76
C GLU A 111 39.35 46.99 59.60
N ASN A 112 38.87 45.84 59.13
CA ASN A 112 37.83 45.05 59.79
C ASN A 112 38.19 43.56 59.77
N VAL A 113 37.43 42.75 60.50
CA VAL A 113 37.67 41.31 60.61
C VAL A 113 37.77 40.62 59.24
N LEU A 114 36.98 41.09 58.27
CA LEU A 114 36.97 40.55 56.93
C LEU A 114 38.24 40.94 56.13
N SER A 115 38.72 42.19 56.24
CA SER A 115 39.96 42.60 55.58
C SER A 115 41.17 41.85 56.15
N THR A 116 41.21 41.61 57.46
CA THR A 116 42.24 40.78 58.09
C THR A 116 42.15 39.31 57.61
N GLY A 117 40.95 38.75 57.54
CA GLY A 117 40.73 37.40 57.01
C GLY A 117 41.17 37.27 55.54
N LEU A 118 40.85 38.27 54.71
CA LEU A 118 41.23 38.32 53.30
C LEU A 118 42.76 38.43 53.12
N GLN A 119 43.43 39.24 53.95
CA GLN A 119 44.90 39.31 53.97
C GLN A 119 45.53 37.96 54.35
N ALA A 120 44.93 37.24 55.31
CA ALA A 120 45.41 35.94 55.75
C ALA A 120 45.25 34.84 54.69
N ILE A 121 44.17 34.87 53.88
CA ILE A 121 43.98 33.90 52.80
C ILE A 121 44.69 34.27 51.50
N ARG A 122 45.22 35.49 51.35
CA ARG A 122 45.93 35.94 50.15
C ARG A 122 47.08 35.02 49.69
N PRO A 123 48.05 34.62 50.54
CA PRO A 123 49.11 33.69 50.13
C PRO A 123 48.58 32.28 49.83
N LEU A 124 47.45 31.89 50.42
CA LEU A 124 46.78 30.62 50.13
C LEU A 124 46.05 30.68 48.78
N ALA A 125 45.50 31.84 48.42
CA ALA A 125 44.85 32.09 47.14
C ALA A 125 45.85 32.07 45.98
N GLU A 126 47.10 32.50 46.22
CA GLU A 126 48.20 32.36 45.26
C GLU A 126 48.55 30.89 45.01
N GLN A 127 48.63 30.08 46.07
CA GLN A 127 48.86 28.63 45.97
C GLN A 127 47.67 27.87 45.34
N ALA A 128 46.46 28.42 45.45
CA ALA A 128 45.26 27.83 44.87
C ALA A 128 45.14 28.05 43.34
N GLN A 129 46.00 28.86 42.73
CA GLN A 129 45.97 29.09 41.28
C GLN A 129 46.52 27.91 40.46
N PRO A 130 46.01 27.67 39.24
CA PRO A 130 44.80 28.25 38.65
C PRO A 130 43.53 27.68 39.30
N GLY A 131 42.48 28.50 39.36
CA GLY A 131 41.18 28.11 39.86
C GLY A 131 40.34 27.33 38.86
N THR A 132 39.13 26.94 39.26
CA THR A 132 38.18 26.20 38.41
C THR A 132 37.45 27.14 37.46
N PRO A 133 37.58 27.00 36.13
CA PRO A 133 37.01 27.94 35.17
C PRO A 133 35.47 27.96 35.24
N ALA A 134 34.89 29.16 35.17
CA ALA A 134 33.44 29.31 35.14
C ALA A 134 32.86 28.92 33.77
N PRO A 135 31.67 28.30 33.72
CA PRO A 135 30.96 28.08 32.47
C PRO A 135 30.70 29.41 31.78
N ARG A 136 31.07 29.52 30.50
CA ARG A 136 30.78 30.71 29.70
C ARG A 136 29.54 30.46 28.86
N PRO A 137 28.60 31.42 28.80
CA PRO A 137 27.46 31.29 27.90
C PRO A 137 27.98 31.24 26.46
N ASN A 138 27.37 30.38 25.65
CA ASN A 138 27.63 30.39 24.22
C ASN A 138 27.17 31.75 23.63
N PRO A 139 27.79 32.19 22.52
CA PRO A 139 27.25 33.31 21.76
C PRO A 139 25.82 32.99 21.31
N ILE A 140 24.91 33.96 21.41
CA ILE A 140 23.48 33.79 21.07
C ILE A 140 23.29 33.17 19.67
N TRP A 141 24.13 33.54 18.70
CA TRP A 141 24.06 33.00 17.34
C TRP A 141 24.26 31.48 17.26
N GLN A 142 25.12 30.92 18.12
CA GLN A 142 25.36 29.48 18.15
C GLN A 142 24.14 28.75 18.70
N ASP A 143 23.50 29.28 19.73
CA ASP A 143 22.27 28.71 20.30
C ASP A 143 21.10 28.82 19.31
N VAL A 144 20.98 29.94 18.58
CA VAL A 144 20.00 30.11 17.50
C VAL A 144 20.24 29.12 16.36
N LEU A 145 21.49 28.91 15.95
CA LEU A 145 21.84 27.93 14.91
C LEU A 145 21.51 26.50 15.34
N LEU A 146 21.81 26.13 16.58
CA LEU A 146 21.45 24.83 17.14
C LEU A 146 19.94 24.64 17.18
N PHE A 147 19.19 25.67 17.59
CA PHE A 147 17.74 25.65 17.60
C PHE A 147 17.14 25.47 16.20
N LEU A 148 17.60 26.26 15.22
CA LEU A 148 17.15 26.14 13.83
C LEU A 148 17.52 24.76 13.25
N GLY A 149 18.70 24.24 13.59
CA GLY A 149 19.12 22.89 13.24
C GLY A 149 18.19 21.81 13.82
N ALA A 150 17.78 21.95 15.08
CA ALA A 150 16.84 21.04 15.73
C ALA A 150 15.44 21.10 15.08
N VAL A 151 14.93 22.29 14.78
CA VAL A 151 13.66 22.45 14.05
C VAL A 151 13.75 21.82 12.66
N GLY A 152 14.84 22.07 11.93
CA GLY A 152 15.11 21.47 10.63
C GLY A 152 15.18 19.94 10.69
N LEU A 153 15.83 19.39 11.71
CA LEU A 153 15.91 17.95 11.95
C LEU A 153 14.53 17.36 12.22
N VAL A 154 13.69 18.01 13.02
CA VAL A 154 12.33 17.53 13.30
C VAL A 154 11.46 17.55 12.05
N ILE A 155 11.57 18.59 11.22
CA ILE A 155 10.88 18.65 9.93
C ILE A 155 11.36 17.50 9.03
N LEU A 156 12.68 17.28 8.94
CA LEU A 156 13.26 16.20 8.15
C LEU A 156 12.77 14.82 8.63
N LEU A 157 12.77 14.59 9.94
CA LEU A 157 12.24 13.36 10.53
C LEU A 157 10.76 13.18 10.23
N ALA A 158 9.94 14.24 10.34
CA ALA A 158 8.52 14.18 9.98
C ALA A 158 8.31 13.82 8.50
N LEU A 159 9.14 14.36 7.60
CA LEU A 159 9.09 14.05 6.16
C LEU A 159 9.48 12.61 5.83
N ILE A 160 10.33 11.96 6.65
CA ILE A 160 10.72 10.55 6.49
C ILE A 160 9.71 9.62 7.18
N ILE A 161 9.34 9.93 8.41
CA ILE A 161 8.45 9.09 9.23
C ILE A 161 7.03 9.09 8.68
N SER A 162 6.53 10.20 8.14
CA SER A 162 5.17 10.27 7.58
C SER A 162 4.91 9.25 6.46
N PRO A 163 5.73 9.17 5.39
CA PRO A 163 5.50 8.16 4.35
C PRO A 163 5.73 6.73 4.85
N VAL A 164 6.69 6.50 5.75
CA VAL A 164 6.87 5.18 6.39
C VAL A 164 5.64 4.79 7.19
N TRP A 165 5.10 5.71 7.99
CA TRP A 165 3.89 5.50 8.77
C TRP A 165 2.71 5.21 7.87
N ALA A 166 2.51 6.00 6.82
CA ALA A 166 1.34 5.88 5.96
C ALA A 166 1.38 4.65 5.03
N LEU A 167 2.57 4.23 4.58
CA LEU A 167 2.73 3.07 3.68
C LEU A 167 2.88 1.73 4.42
N LEU A 168 3.62 1.70 5.52
CA LEU A 168 4.00 0.44 6.18
C LEU A 168 3.23 0.21 7.49
N ILE A 169 3.01 1.25 8.30
CA ILE A 169 2.47 1.06 9.65
C ILE A 169 0.94 1.16 9.65
N LYS A 170 0.39 2.18 8.99
CA LYS A 170 -1.05 2.45 8.95
C LYS A 170 -1.85 1.28 8.36
N PRO A 171 -1.54 0.74 7.16
CA PRO A 171 -2.38 -0.29 6.56
C PRO A 171 -2.22 -1.66 7.23
N ASN A 172 -1.02 -1.98 7.72
CA ASN A 172 -0.73 -3.31 8.26
C ASN A 172 -1.03 -3.45 9.75
N ILE A 173 -0.91 -2.38 10.53
CA ILE A 173 -0.95 -2.43 11.99
C ILE A 173 -2.12 -1.60 12.51
N TRP A 174 -2.16 -0.31 12.17
CA TRP A 174 -3.14 0.62 12.74
C TRP A 174 -4.56 0.34 12.25
N ASP A 175 -4.77 0.23 10.95
CA ASP A 175 -6.10 0.03 10.37
C ASP A 175 -6.69 -1.33 10.81
N LYS A 176 -5.86 -2.37 10.99
CA LYS A 176 -6.30 -3.67 11.54
C LYS A 176 -6.70 -3.60 13.00
N PHE A 177 -5.94 -2.86 13.81
CA PHE A 177 -6.23 -2.69 15.22
C PHE A 177 -7.46 -1.81 15.45
N TYR A 178 -7.53 -0.68 14.75
CA TYR A 178 -8.66 0.26 14.83
C TYR A 178 -9.96 -0.40 14.35
N ASP A 179 -9.90 -1.19 13.28
CA ASP A 179 -11.03 -2.00 12.80
C ASP A 179 -11.50 -3.07 13.79
N ALA A 180 -10.61 -3.55 14.67
CA ALA A 180 -10.92 -4.57 15.67
C ALA A 180 -11.56 -4.00 16.94
N VAL A 181 -11.25 -2.74 17.27
CA VAL A 181 -11.66 -2.11 18.53
C VAL A 181 -12.86 -1.17 18.36
N THR A 182 -13.07 -0.64 17.16
CA THR A 182 -14.17 0.30 16.90
C THR A 182 -15.44 -0.45 16.48
N PRO A 183 -16.58 -0.33 17.19
CA PRO A 183 -17.84 -0.96 16.78
C PRO A 183 -18.32 -0.35 15.46
N LYS A 184 -18.36 -1.17 14.39
CA LYS A 184 -18.71 -0.71 13.04
C LYS A 184 -20.22 -0.53 12.88
N SER A 185 -20.63 0.58 12.26
CA SER A 185 -22.05 0.83 11.96
C SER A 185 -22.55 -0.12 10.85
N ALA A 186 -23.85 -0.38 10.82
CA ALA A 186 -24.48 -1.34 9.91
C ALA A 186 -24.19 -1.06 8.42
N ALA A 187 -24.10 0.22 8.03
CA ALA A 187 -23.84 0.64 6.65
C ALA A 187 -22.44 0.27 6.14
N GLU A 188 -21.44 0.26 7.02
CA GLU A 188 -20.05 -0.11 6.68
C GLU A 188 -19.91 -1.63 6.50
N LEU A 189 -20.70 -2.40 7.25
CA LEU A 189 -20.73 -3.86 7.16
C LEU A 189 -21.34 -4.33 5.82
N GLU A 190 -22.38 -3.63 5.35
CA GLU A 190 -23.03 -3.91 4.07
C GLU A 190 -22.13 -3.60 2.87
N ARG A 191 -21.42 -2.46 2.89
CA ARG A 191 -20.40 -2.14 1.88
C ARG A 191 -19.35 -3.23 1.75
N ARG A 192 -18.77 -3.66 2.87
CA ARG A 192 -17.78 -4.75 2.84
C ARG A 192 -18.35 -6.11 2.43
N ARG A 193 -19.62 -6.39 2.73
CA ARG A 193 -20.28 -7.61 2.27
C ARG A 193 -20.42 -7.59 0.74
N SER A 194 -20.82 -6.46 0.16
CA SER A 194 -20.92 -6.27 -1.29
C SER A 194 -19.56 -6.32 -2.00
N GLU A 195 -18.50 -5.76 -1.41
CA GLU A 195 -17.14 -5.82 -1.96
C GLU A 195 -16.57 -7.25 -1.91
N LYS A 196 -16.83 -7.97 -0.81
CA LYS A 196 -16.42 -9.37 -0.67
C LYS A 196 -17.15 -10.24 -1.69
N GLU A 197 -18.45 -10.04 -1.86
CA GLU A 197 -19.27 -10.72 -2.86
C GLU A 197 -18.80 -10.43 -4.29
N ASN A 198 -18.47 -9.17 -4.62
CA ASN A 198 -17.95 -8.81 -5.93
C ASN A 198 -16.58 -9.46 -6.22
N ARG A 199 -15.70 -9.51 -5.22
CA ARG A 199 -14.40 -10.18 -5.34
C ARG A 199 -14.55 -11.69 -5.50
N ASP A 200 -15.47 -12.31 -4.77
CA ASP A 200 -15.73 -13.74 -4.86
C ASP A 200 -16.36 -14.10 -6.22
N ARG A 201 -17.21 -13.23 -6.79
CA ARG A 201 -17.72 -13.35 -8.17
C ARG A 201 -16.61 -13.31 -9.22
N ILE A 202 -15.67 -12.36 -9.11
CA ILE A 202 -14.54 -12.26 -10.04
C ILE A 202 -13.64 -13.51 -9.95
N ARG A 203 -13.45 -14.04 -8.74
CA ARG A 203 -12.68 -15.26 -8.53
C ARG A 203 -13.36 -16.48 -9.17
N GLN A 204 -14.68 -16.63 -8.97
CA GLN A 204 -15.46 -17.70 -9.59
C GLN A 204 -15.42 -17.61 -11.13
N GLN A 205 -15.56 -16.41 -11.70
CA GLN A 205 -15.43 -16.22 -13.16
C GLN A 205 -14.07 -16.70 -13.70
N LYS A 206 -12.98 -16.40 -13.00
CA LYS A 206 -11.64 -16.87 -13.38
C LYS A 206 -11.50 -18.39 -13.25
N GLU A 207 -12.03 -18.97 -12.18
CA GLU A 207 -12.00 -20.42 -11.96
C GLU A 207 -12.86 -21.18 -13.00
N ASP A 208 -13.99 -20.62 -13.43
CA ASP A 208 -14.84 -21.19 -14.48
C ASP A 208 -14.20 -21.06 -15.88
N GLU A 209 -13.55 -19.94 -16.17
CA GLU A 209 -12.78 -19.73 -17.41
C GLU A 209 -11.62 -20.73 -17.52
N GLU A 210 -10.92 -20.98 -16.42
CA GLU A 210 -9.81 -21.95 -16.37
C GLU A 210 -10.30 -23.40 -16.54
N LYS A 211 -11.40 -23.79 -15.88
CA LYS A 211 -12.00 -25.12 -16.05
C LYS A 211 -12.52 -25.34 -17.47
N MET A 212 -13.10 -24.33 -18.12
CA MET A 212 -13.55 -24.44 -19.51
C MET A 212 -12.39 -24.50 -20.50
N ARG A 213 -11.31 -23.72 -20.29
CA ARG A 213 -10.07 -23.88 -21.07
C ARG A 213 -9.54 -25.32 -21.04
N VAL A 214 -9.56 -25.95 -19.86
CA VAL A 214 -9.12 -27.34 -19.70
C VAL A 214 -10.09 -28.33 -20.37
N THR A 215 -11.40 -28.11 -20.25
CA THR A 215 -12.43 -28.99 -20.84
C THR A 215 -12.43 -28.91 -22.37
N THR A 216 -12.26 -27.73 -22.95
CA THR A 216 -12.19 -27.58 -24.41
C THR A 216 -10.84 -27.97 -24.98
N ALA A 217 -9.73 -27.78 -24.27
CA ALA A 217 -8.44 -28.36 -24.67
C ALA A 217 -8.52 -29.90 -24.79
N ALA A 218 -9.39 -30.55 -24.00
CA ALA A 218 -9.69 -31.97 -24.14
C ALA A 218 -10.61 -32.29 -25.34
N GLU A 219 -11.56 -31.41 -25.67
CA GLU A 219 -12.43 -31.54 -26.86
C GLU A 219 -11.72 -31.22 -28.20
N ALA A 220 -10.65 -30.42 -28.17
CA ALA A 220 -9.81 -30.04 -29.32
C ALA A 220 -9.11 -31.25 -29.99
N SER A 221 -9.07 -32.41 -29.31
CA SER A 221 -8.61 -33.67 -29.89
C SER A 221 -9.53 -34.24 -31.00
N THR A 222 -10.70 -33.65 -31.24
CA THR A 222 -11.76 -34.23 -32.11
C THR A 222 -12.07 -33.40 -33.36
N ASN A 223 -11.45 -32.24 -33.54
CA ASN A 223 -11.75 -31.32 -34.64
C ASN A 223 -10.80 -31.54 -35.85
N PRO A 224 -11.30 -31.70 -37.10
CA PRO A 224 -10.48 -31.90 -38.30
C PRO A 224 -9.51 -30.75 -38.63
N TYR A 225 -9.64 -29.58 -38.00
CA TYR A 225 -8.78 -28.40 -38.22
C TYR A 225 -7.68 -28.19 -37.17
N GLY A 226 -7.56 -29.09 -36.18
CA GLY A 226 -6.56 -28.99 -35.11
C GLY A 226 -6.94 -27.97 -34.02
N ALA A 227 -5.94 -27.46 -33.30
CA ALA A 227 -6.16 -26.48 -32.22
C ALA A 227 -6.62 -25.13 -32.80
N PRO A 228 -7.64 -24.48 -32.19
CA PRO A 228 -8.10 -23.17 -32.66
C PRO A 228 -7.01 -22.11 -32.47
N VAL A 229 -6.93 -21.19 -33.43
CA VAL A 229 -6.07 -20.00 -33.40
C VAL A 229 -6.56 -19.02 -32.34
N MET A 230 -7.88 -18.86 -32.22
CA MET A 230 -8.51 -18.08 -31.16
C MET A 230 -9.70 -18.85 -30.59
N GLN A 231 -9.83 -18.82 -29.26
CA GLN A 231 -10.99 -19.30 -28.54
C GLN A 231 -11.39 -18.25 -27.49
N LYS A 232 -12.60 -17.71 -27.61
CA LYS A 232 -13.16 -16.68 -26.72
C LYS A 232 -14.59 -17.00 -26.33
N LEU A 233 -15.01 -16.44 -25.21
CA LEU A 233 -16.38 -16.54 -24.71
C LEU A 233 -17.04 -15.17 -24.84
N SER A 234 -18.15 -15.11 -25.57
CA SER A 234 -19.01 -13.94 -25.66
C SER A 234 -20.24 -14.14 -24.79
N ILE A 235 -20.43 -13.26 -23.81
CA ILE A 235 -21.50 -13.39 -22.81
C ILE A 235 -22.42 -12.17 -22.90
N TYR A 236 -23.66 -12.43 -23.27
CA TYR A 236 -24.75 -11.48 -23.14
C TYR A 236 -25.37 -11.56 -21.75
N THR A 237 -25.54 -10.41 -21.10
CA THR A 237 -26.33 -10.26 -19.88
C THR A 237 -27.23 -9.05 -20.03
N LYS A 238 -28.50 -9.20 -19.63
CA LYS A 238 -29.52 -8.15 -19.71
C LYS A 238 -29.01 -6.82 -19.11
N GLY A 239 -29.21 -5.73 -19.85
CA GLY A 239 -28.83 -4.37 -19.45
C GLY A 239 -27.42 -3.92 -19.86
N ARG A 240 -26.60 -4.81 -20.44
CA ARG A 240 -25.30 -4.45 -21.04
C ARG A 240 -25.45 -4.29 -22.56
N SER A 241 -24.74 -3.33 -23.16
CA SER A 241 -24.55 -3.29 -24.61
C SER A 241 -23.78 -4.53 -25.07
N PHE A 242 -24.22 -5.17 -26.14
CA PHE A 242 -23.63 -6.40 -26.65
C PHE A 242 -23.09 -6.16 -28.05
N ASP A 243 -21.78 -5.92 -28.08
CA ASP A 243 -20.97 -5.60 -29.25
C ASP A 243 -19.55 -6.10 -28.95
N ASP A 244 -19.41 -7.43 -28.89
CA ASP A 244 -18.15 -8.06 -28.59
C ASP A 244 -17.35 -8.22 -29.89
N SER A 245 -16.11 -7.73 -29.90
CA SER A 245 -15.17 -7.90 -31.01
C SER A 245 -13.86 -8.54 -30.54
N PHE A 246 -13.36 -9.48 -31.33
CA PHE A 246 -12.17 -10.28 -31.03
C PHE A 246 -11.23 -10.29 -32.25
N ALA A 247 -10.02 -9.78 -32.06
CA ALA A 247 -8.94 -9.92 -33.03
C ALA A 247 -8.51 -11.39 -33.14
N ILE A 248 -8.28 -11.83 -34.37
CA ILE A 248 -7.75 -13.14 -34.71
C ILE A 248 -6.28 -12.94 -35.09
N GLU A 249 -5.37 -13.44 -34.26
CA GLU A 249 -3.93 -13.28 -34.41
C GLU A 249 -3.26 -14.66 -34.41
N ASP A 250 -2.21 -14.82 -35.21
CA ASP A 250 -1.40 -16.05 -35.20
C ASP A 250 -0.43 -16.11 -34.00
N ALA A 251 0.35 -17.19 -33.90
CA ALA A 251 1.31 -17.37 -32.82
C ALA A 251 2.46 -16.33 -32.78
N ASN A 252 2.61 -15.51 -33.83
CA ASN A 252 3.60 -14.44 -33.93
C ASN A 252 2.96 -13.05 -33.77
N ASP A 253 1.73 -12.98 -33.24
CA ASP A 253 0.92 -11.76 -33.13
C ASP A 253 0.64 -11.08 -34.49
N MET A 254 0.65 -11.84 -35.60
CA MET A 254 0.23 -11.31 -36.89
C MET A 254 -1.29 -11.34 -37.01
N PHE A 255 -1.87 -10.18 -37.28
CA PHE A 255 -3.31 -10.03 -37.51
C PHE A 255 -3.76 -10.83 -38.74
N LEU A 256 -4.72 -11.75 -38.55
CA LEU A 256 -5.33 -12.59 -39.58
C LEU A 256 -6.74 -12.10 -39.97
N GLY A 257 -7.45 -11.47 -39.04
CA GLY A 257 -8.82 -11.03 -39.23
C GLY A 257 -9.48 -10.65 -37.90
N GLU A 258 -10.78 -10.42 -37.94
CA GLU A 258 -11.56 -10.05 -36.75
C GLU A 258 -12.90 -10.79 -36.79
N CYS A 259 -13.43 -11.14 -35.62
CA CYS A 259 -14.76 -11.70 -35.52
C CYS A 259 -15.46 -11.21 -34.26
N GLY A 260 -16.79 -11.27 -34.25
CA GLY A 260 -17.54 -10.76 -33.13
C GLY A 260 -18.98 -11.24 -33.09
N ALA A 261 -19.67 -10.78 -32.05
CA ALA A 261 -21.07 -11.03 -31.82
C ALA A 261 -21.78 -9.73 -31.42
N THR A 262 -22.86 -9.40 -32.14
CA THR A 262 -23.60 -8.14 -31.96
C THR A 262 -25.11 -8.40 -31.98
N ILE A 263 -25.90 -7.44 -31.50
CA ILE A 263 -27.37 -7.55 -31.57
C ILE A 263 -27.83 -7.15 -32.98
N ALA A 264 -28.46 -8.08 -33.69
CA ALA A 264 -28.96 -7.86 -35.05
C ALA A 264 -30.36 -7.22 -35.05
N LYS A 265 -31.22 -7.63 -34.10
CA LYS A 265 -32.61 -7.16 -33.99
C LYS A 265 -33.07 -7.16 -32.55
N ASN A 266 -33.78 -6.09 -32.19
CA ASN A 266 -34.49 -5.95 -30.93
C ASN A 266 -36.00 -6.02 -31.17
N ILE A 267 -36.74 -6.42 -30.14
CA ILE A 267 -38.21 -6.56 -30.17
C ILE A 267 -38.87 -5.80 -29.02
N GLY A 268 -40.04 -5.23 -29.33
CA GLY A 268 -40.90 -4.51 -28.38
C GLY A 268 -40.36 -3.17 -27.90
N ASP A 269 -41.17 -2.47 -27.11
CA ASP A 269 -40.84 -1.13 -26.59
C ASP A 269 -39.71 -1.15 -25.56
N THR A 270 -39.43 -2.32 -24.98
CA THR A 270 -38.32 -2.55 -24.03
C THR A 270 -36.98 -2.84 -24.72
N ASN A 271 -36.95 -2.84 -26.06
CA ASN A 271 -35.74 -3.01 -26.87
C ASN A 271 -34.93 -4.27 -26.53
N GLU A 272 -35.60 -5.40 -26.33
CA GLU A 272 -34.97 -6.65 -25.91
C GLU A 272 -34.38 -7.40 -27.12
N PRO A 273 -33.20 -8.05 -27.02
CA PRO A 273 -32.54 -8.67 -28.18
C PRO A 273 -33.24 -9.96 -28.60
N ALA A 274 -33.68 -9.99 -29.86
CA ALA A 274 -34.37 -11.13 -30.47
C ALA A 274 -33.48 -11.90 -31.47
N ALA A 275 -32.44 -11.26 -32.01
CA ALA A 275 -31.47 -11.90 -32.89
C ALA A 275 -30.04 -11.40 -32.62
N ILE A 276 -29.09 -12.32 -32.69
CA ILE A 276 -27.66 -12.07 -32.52
C ILE A 276 -26.95 -12.38 -33.83
N GLU A 277 -26.16 -11.43 -34.31
CA GLU A 277 -25.32 -11.54 -35.50
C GLU A 277 -23.92 -11.99 -35.10
N ILE A 278 -23.43 -13.04 -35.75
CA ILE A 278 -22.06 -13.50 -35.69
C ILE A 278 -21.41 -13.13 -37.01
N TRP A 279 -20.33 -12.36 -36.95
CA TRP A 279 -19.65 -11.86 -38.13
C TRP A 279 -18.17 -12.27 -38.14
N LEU A 280 -17.63 -12.42 -39.35
CA LEU A 280 -16.24 -12.76 -39.63
C LEU A 280 -15.68 -11.85 -40.72
N PHE A 281 -14.60 -11.17 -40.39
CA PHE A 281 -13.78 -10.38 -41.28
C PHE A 281 -12.42 -11.08 -41.47
N ASP A 282 -11.97 -11.20 -42.72
CA ASP A 282 -10.69 -11.80 -43.09
C ASP A 282 -9.79 -10.72 -43.69
N LYS A 283 -8.53 -10.63 -43.22
CA LYS A 283 -7.61 -9.62 -43.74
C LYS A 283 -7.38 -9.77 -45.24
N ASP A 284 -7.46 -10.98 -45.79
CA ASP A 284 -7.16 -11.23 -47.20
C ASP A 284 -8.39 -10.94 -48.09
N ASP A 285 -9.57 -10.67 -47.49
CA ASP A 285 -10.80 -10.24 -48.15
C ASP A 285 -11.37 -8.96 -47.52
N PHE A 286 -10.73 -7.82 -47.78
CA PHE A 286 -11.14 -6.51 -47.26
C PHE A 286 -12.52 -6.03 -47.73
N VAL A 287 -13.14 -6.69 -48.72
CA VAL A 287 -14.39 -6.24 -49.33
C VAL A 287 -15.61 -6.89 -48.67
N ARG A 288 -15.46 -8.09 -48.12
CA ARG A 288 -16.58 -8.89 -47.62
C ARG A 288 -16.43 -9.19 -46.13
N THR A 289 -17.47 -8.88 -45.37
CA THR A 289 -17.66 -9.41 -44.02
C THR A 289 -18.77 -10.42 -44.09
N LEU A 290 -18.49 -11.67 -43.71
CA LEU A 290 -19.52 -12.70 -43.67
C LEU A 290 -20.29 -12.57 -42.37
N ASN A 291 -21.61 -12.76 -42.41
CA ASN A 291 -22.45 -12.72 -41.23
C ASN A 291 -23.51 -13.82 -41.26
N LYS A 292 -23.81 -14.36 -40.08
CA LYS A 292 -24.87 -15.35 -39.85
C LYS A 292 -25.57 -15.03 -38.56
N LEU A 293 -26.86 -15.35 -38.46
CA LEU A 293 -27.70 -14.91 -37.36
C LEU A 293 -28.23 -16.08 -36.55
N PHE A 294 -28.09 -15.97 -35.23
CA PHE A 294 -28.87 -16.74 -34.27
C PHE A 294 -30.14 -15.98 -33.92
N VAL A 295 -31.29 -16.62 -34.10
CA VAL A 295 -32.60 -15.95 -33.98
C VAL A 295 -33.48 -16.66 -32.97
N SER A 296 -34.21 -15.89 -32.16
CA SER A 296 -35.18 -16.43 -31.22
C SER A 296 -36.29 -17.19 -31.94
N GLU A 297 -36.92 -18.14 -31.25
CA GLU A 297 -37.98 -18.96 -31.83
C GLU A 297 -39.14 -18.10 -32.35
N HIS A 298 -39.54 -17.05 -31.61
CA HIS A 298 -40.59 -16.15 -32.07
C HIS A 298 -40.16 -15.36 -33.32
N ALA A 299 -38.97 -14.76 -33.30
CA ALA A 299 -38.47 -13.95 -34.43
C ALA A 299 -38.25 -14.79 -35.71
N PHE A 300 -37.96 -16.09 -35.56
CA PHE A 300 -37.82 -17.01 -36.69
C PHE A 300 -39.17 -17.35 -37.34
N ASN A 301 -40.25 -17.39 -36.55
CA ASN A 301 -41.59 -17.78 -37.01
C ASN A 301 -42.50 -16.59 -37.36
N ASP A 302 -42.13 -15.37 -36.97
CA ASP A 302 -42.86 -14.16 -37.34
C ASP A 302 -42.48 -13.72 -38.77
N PRO A 303 -43.44 -13.64 -39.72
CA PRO A 303 -43.13 -13.33 -41.11
C PRO A 303 -42.59 -11.92 -41.33
N VAL A 304 -42.94 -10.95 -40.46
CA VAL A 304 -42.48 -9.57 -40.56
C VAL A 304 -41.03 -9.48 -40.08
N ILE A 305 -40.74 -10.04 -38.90
CA ILE A 305 -39.38 -10.03 -38.36
C ILE A 305 -38.45 -10.86 -39.26
N ARG A 306 -38.92 -12.01 -39.74
CA ARG A 306 -38.16 -12.86 -40.67
C ARG A 306 -37.78 -12.10 -41.94
N ALA A 307 -38.72 -11.41 -42.58
CA ALA A 307 -38.43 -10.63 -43.79
C ALA A 307 -37.39 -9.51 -43.56
N GLU A 308 -37.35 -8.91 -42.36
CA GLU A 308 -36.29 -7.95 -42.02
C GLU A 308 -34.92 -8.62 -41.86
N LEU A 309 -34.89 -9.77 -41.19
CA LEU A 309 -33.66 -10.54 -40.95
C LEU A 309 -33.11 -11.16 -42.25
N ASP A 310 -33.98 -11.51 -43.20
CA ASP A 310 -33.60 -12.01 -44.53
C ASP A 310 -32.71 -11.02 -45.28
N ASN A 311 -32.96 -9.71 -45.13
CA ASN A 311 -32.16 -8.68 -45.78
C ASN A 311 -30.76 -8.48 -45.13
N ARG A 312 -30.50 -9.12 -43.98
CA ARG A 312 -29.22 -9.00 -43.26
C ARG A 312 -28.25 -10.12 -43.58
N VAL A 313 -28.68 -11.20 -44.21
CA VAL A 313 -27.85 -12.37 -44.53
C VAL A 313 -27.83 -12.64 -46.02
N ASP A 314 -26.73 -13.20 -46.52
CA ASP A 314 -26.58 -13.50 -47.95
C ASP A 314 -27.47 -14.66 -48.39
N ASP A 315 -27.57 -15.73 -47.60
CA ASP A 315 -28.46 -16.87 -47.84
C ASP A 315 -29.43 -17.10 -46.66
N PRO A 316 -30.63 -16.50 -46.69
CA PRO A 316 -31.61 -16.61 -45.61
C PRO A 316 -31.99 -18.04 -45.22
N VAL A 317 -31.81 -19.02 -46.11
CA VAL A 317 -32.16 -20.43 -45.85
C VAL A 317 -31.11 -21.08 -44.95
N ASN A 318 -29.83 -20.75 -45.12
CA ASN A 318 -28.72 -21.42 -44.45
C ASN A 318 -28.02 -20.55 -43.38
N ASP A 319 -28.18 -19.23 -43.46
CA ASP A 319 -27.47 -18.26 -42.62
C ASP A 319 -28.34 -17.72 -41.47
N LEU A 320 -29.64 -18.02 -41.50
CA LEU A 320 -30.54 -17.75 -40.39
C LEU A 320 -30.83 -19.03 -39.62
N ILE A 321 -30.34 -19.12 -38.38
CA ILE A 321 -30.46 -20.31 -37.55
C ILE A 321 -31.27 -20.00 -36.29
N MET A 322 -32.33 -20.77 -36.08
CA MET A 322 -33.08 -20.75 -34.83
C MET A 322 -32.17 -21.23 -33.69
N ILE A 323 -32.00 -20.38 -32.69
CA ILE A 323 -31.08 -20.64 -31.59
C ILE A 323 -31.69 -21.65 -30.59
N ARG A 324 -30.86 -22.62 -30.21
CA ARG A 324 -31.12 -23.61 -29.16
C ARG A 324 -29.81 -23.85 -28.41
N ALA A 325 -29.89 -24.38 -27.19
CA ALA A 325 -28.69 -24.84 -26.49
C ALA A 325 -27.98 -25.89 -27.36
N GLY A 326 -26.68 -25.70 -27.59
CA GLY A 326 -25.89 -26.55 -28.49
C GLY A 326 -25.99 -26.21 -29.98
N SER A 327 -26.77 -25.22 -30.40
CA SER A 327 -26.76 -24.76 -31.80
C SER A 327 -25.38 -24.23 -32.20
N VAL A 328 -25.02 -24.45 -33.46
CA VAL A 328 -23.70 -24.07 -34.00
C VAL A 328 -23.89 -23.32 -35.31
N ILE A 329 -23.17 -22.21 -35.46
CA ILE A 329 -23.00 -21.45 -36.69
C ILE A 329 -21.55 -21.60 -37.14
N THR A 330 -21.34 -21.79 -38.44
CA THR A 330 -20.01 -21.84 -39.05
C THR A 330 -19.91 -20.80 -40.15
N LEU A 331 -18.94 -19.88 -40.06
CA LEU A 331 -18.58 -18.92 -41.10
C LEU A 331 -17.23 -19.30 -41.70
N GLN A 332 -17.10 -19.20 -43.02
CA GLN A 332 -15.91 -19.68 -43.71
C GLN A 332 -15.50 -18.71 -44.82
N THR A 333 -14.29 -18.18 -44.73
CA THR A 333 -13.64 -17.39 -45.77
C THR A 333 -12.59 -18.22 -46.51
N GLY A 334 -11.77 -17.56 -47.34
CA GLY A 334 -10.62 -18.17 -48.00
C GLY A 334 -9.60 -18.70 -46.99
N ALA A 335 -9.19 -17.87 -46.02
CA ALA A 335 -8.12 -18.19 -45.08
C ALA A 335 -8.62 -18.60 -43.69
N LEU A 336 -9.86 -18.25 -43.29
CA LEU A 336 -10.36 -18.46 -41.93
C LEU A 336 -11.63 -19.32 -41.89
N LEU A 337 -11.77 -20.07 -40.80
CA LEU A 337 -12.97 -20.76 -40.39
C LEU A 337 -13.33 -20.27 -38.99
N LEU A 338 -14.58 -19.85 -38.79
CA LEU A 338 -15.13 -19.47 -37.49
C LEU A 338 -16.28 -20.40 -37.13
N GLN A 339 -16.31 -20.88 -35.90
CA GLN A 339 -17.44 -21.61 -35.32
C GLN A 339 -17.93 -20.89 -34.07
N ALA A 340 -19.22 -20.59 -34.02
CA ALA A 340 -19.90 -20.06 -32.85
C ALA A 340 -20.87 -21.11 -32.32
N LYS A 341 -20.64 -21.59 -31.09
CA LYS A 341 -21.46 -22.60 -30.41
C LYS A 341 -22.20 -21.99 -29.23
N VAL A 342 -23.50 -22.26 -29.14
CA VAL A 342 -24.33 -21.86 -28.01
C VAL A 342 -24.09 -22.81 -26.84
N LEU A 343 -23.40 -22.33 -25.80
CA LEU A 343 -23.18 -23.11 -24.58
C LEU A 343 -24.40 -23.11 -23.68
N GLU A 344 -24.97 -21.92 -23.46
CA GLU A 344 -26.08 -21.70 -22.56
C GLU A 344 -26.94 -20.57 -23.10
N MET A 345 -28.26 -20.72 -23.04
CA MET A 345 -29.22 -19.69 -23.42
C MET A 345 -30.44 -19.77 -22.51
N LYS A 346 -31.01 -18.62 -22.20
CA LYS A 346 -32.25 -18.48 -21.46
C LYS A 346 -33.10 -17.39 -22.10
N TYR A 347 -34.33 -17.74 -22.49
CA TYR A 347 -35.33 -16.76 -22.90
C TYR A 347 -35.83 -15.98 -21.69
N GLY A 348 -36.10 -14.70 -21.89
CA GLY A 348 -36.71 -13.89 -20.85
C GLY A 348 -38.23 -14.05 -20.82
N GLU A 349 -38.80 -13.88 -19.63
CA GLU A 349 -40.24 -13.86 -19.40
C GLU A 349 -40.61 -12.51 -18.80
N ASN A 350 -41.42 -11.71 -19.50
CA ASN A 350 -41.88 -10.41 -18.99
C ASN A 350 -43.40 -10.21 -19.12
N GLY A 351 -44.15 -11.23 -19.56
CA GLY A 351 -45.62 -11.18 -19.72
C GLY A 351 -46.15 -10.20 -20.79
N VAL A 352 -45.35 -9.21 -21.19
CA VAL A 352 -45.66 -8.18 -22.20
C VAL A 352 -45.26 -8.60 -23.61
N LEU A 353 -44.13 -9.32 -23.74
CA LEU A 353 -43.64 -9.81 -25.02
C LEU A 353 -44.07 -11.26 -25.24
N PRO A 354 -44.22 -11.70 -26.50
CA PRO A 354 -44.53 -13.09 -26.81
C PRO A 354 -43.51 -14.07 -26.20
N PRO A 355 -43.90 -15.30 -25.85
CA PRO A 355 -42.96 -16.31 -25.36
C PRO A 355 -41.82 -16.56 -26.34
N ASN A 356 -40.63 -16.91 -25.83
CA ASN A 356 -39.42 -17.23 -26.61
C ASN A 356 -39.03 -16.13 -27.62
N SER A 357 -39.25 -14.86 -27.27
CA SER A 357 -39.02 -13.73 -28.17
C SER A 357 -37.68 -13.03 -28.00
N TYR A 358 -37.10 -13.04 -26.80
CA TYR A 358 -35.84 -12.35 -26.52
C TYR A 358 -34.96 -13.10 -25.51
N PHE A 359 -33.66 -12.81 -25.54
CA PHE A 359 -32.68 -13.44 -24.66
C PHE A 359 -32.55 -12.67 -23.34
N GLU A 360 -32.57 -13.39 -22.21
CA GLU A 360 -32.20 -12.84 -20.89
C GLU A 360 -30.71 -13.07 -20.60
N THR A 361 -30.20 -14.24 -20.98
CA THR A 361 -28.80 -14.64 -20.85
C THR A 361 -28.41 -15.50 -22.04
N LEU A 362 -27.25 -15.23 -22.63
CA LEU A 362 -26.69 -16.02 -23.73
C LEU A 362 -25.17 -16.13 -23.56
N ARG A 363 -24.64 -17.35 -23.72
CA ARG A 363 -23.20 -17.63 -23.67
C ARG A 363 -22.80 -18.35 -24.94
N LEU A 364 -21.93 -17.71 -25.71
CA LEU A 364 -21.42 -18.21 -26.98
C LEU A 364 -19.93 -18.50 -26.84
N GLN A 365 -19.53 -19.70 -27.26
CA GLN A 365 -18.13 -20.02 -27.49
C GLN A 365 -17.81 -19.73 -28.94
N VAL A 366 -16.78 -18.93 -29.16
CA VAL A 366 -16.34 -18.45 -30.48
C VAL A 366 -14.93 -19.01 -30.70
N GLU A 367 -14.77 -19.81 -31.75
CA GLU A 367 -13.52 -20.50 -32.09
C GLU A 367 -13.14 -20.29 -33.54
N THR A 368 -11.88 -19.97 -33.81
CA THR A 368 -11.40 -19.76 -35.18
C THR A 368 -10.21 -20.64 -35.52
N TRP A 369 -10.12 -21.04 -36.79
CA TRP A 369 -9.02 -21.81 -37.35
C TRP A 369 -8.54 -21.16 -38.64
N GLN A 370 -7.24 -21.32 -38.94
CA GLN A 370 -6.69 -20.96 -40.24
C GLN A 370 -6.78 -22.16 -41.18
N LYS A 371 -7.35 -21.96 -42.36
CA LYS A 371 -7.45 -22.99 -43.40
C LYS A 371 -6.12 -23.07 -44.13
N ALA A 372 -5.62 -24.27 -44.38
CA ALA A 372 -4.33 -24.54 -45.01
C ALA A 372 -4.22 -24.12 -46.51
N GLY A 373 -4.97 -23.13 -46.95
CA GLY A 373 -5.13 -22.70 -48.35
C GLY A 373 -4.69 -21.27 -48.67
N GLY A 374 -4.07 -20.54 -47.73
CA GLY A 374 -3.42 -19.25 -47.97
C GLY A 374 -1.91 -19.35 -47.78
N ASP A 375 -1.17 -19.41 -48.88
CA ASP A 375 0.31 -19.34 -48.95
C ASP A 375 1.12 -20.34 -48.10
N ALA A 376 0.89 -21.64 -48.31
CA ALA A 376 1.90 -22.67 -48.03
C ALA A 376 2.99 -22.76 -49.12
N SER A 377 3.38 -21.62 -49.73
CA SER A 377 4.33 -21.59 -50.85
C SER A 377 5.32 -20.43 -50.79
N LYS A 378 5.95 -20.23 -49.63
CA LYS A 378 7.32 -19.69 -49.52
C LYS A 378 8.04 -20.35 -48.35
N ILE A 379 8.36 -21.64 -48.49
CA ILE A 379 9.48 -22.23 -47.76
C ILE A 379 10.71 -22.07 -48.66
N PRO A 380 11.65 -21.15 -48.40
CA PRO A 380 13.00 -21.37 -48.86
C PRO A 380 13.61 -22.47 -47.98
N VAL A 381 13.72 -23.65 -48.58
CA VAL A 381 14.46 -24.79 -48.05
C VAL A 381 15.93 -24.40 -47.89
N SER A 382 16.48 -24.55 -46.68
CA SER A 382 17.86 -25.00 -46.50
C SER A 382 17.88 -26.23 -45.58
N ALA A 383 18.26 -27.35 -46.20
CA ALA A 383 18.46 -28.68 -45.63
C ALA A 383 19.75 -28.78 -44.80
N PRO A 384 20.18 -29.97 -44.34
CA PRO A 384 19.48 -31.05 -43.63
C PRO A 384 20.04 -31.23 -42.20
N MET A 385 19.42 -32.10 -41.41
CA MET A 385 19.82 -32.50 -40.07
C MET A 385 21.31 -32.89 -39.96
N ALA A 386 22.04 -32.22 -39.06
CA ALA A 386 23.23 -32.76 -38.43
C ALA A 386 22.84 -33.39 -37.08
N VAL A 387 23.21 -34.66 -36.94
CA VAL A 387 23.01 -35.51 -35.77
C VAL A 387 23.55 -34.82 -34.51
N ALA A 388 22.70 -34.64 -33.50
CA ALA A 388 23.11 -34.18 -32.19
C ALA A 388 24.02 -35.23 -31.52
N ALA A 389 25.26 -34.84 -31.23
CA ALA A 389 26.18 -35.55 -30.36
C ALA A 389 25.64 -35.61 -28.92
N PRO A 390 26.01 -36.63 -28.13
CA PRO A 390 25.35 -36.94 -26.86
C PRO A 390 25.48 -35.83 -25.82
N ILE A 391 24.40 -35.69 -25.06
CA ILE A 391 24.25 -34.83 -23.89
C ILE A 391 25.42 -35.07 -22.93
N ALA A 392 26.23 -34.04 -22.70
CA ALA A 392 27.20 -34.02 -21.62
C ALA A 392 26.47 -34.17 -20.28
N ALA A 393 26.98 -35.08 -19.44
CA ALA A 393 26.42 -35.41 -18.14
C ALA A 393 26.17 -34.17 -17.26
N PRO A 394 25.13 -34.19 -16.40
CA PRO A 394 24.90 -33.11 -15.45
C PRO A 394 26.08 -32.97 -14.49
N ILE A 395 26.54 -31.73 -14.31
CA ILE A 395 27.52 -31.37 -13.29
C ILE A 395 26.90 -31.68 -11.92
N LEU A 396 27.49 -32.62 -11.20
CA LEU A 396 27.23 -32.89 -9.79
C LEU A 396 27.53 -31.64 -8.96
N VAL A 397 26.49 -30.98 -8.47
CA VAL A 397 26.59 -30.01 -7.38
C VAL A 397 26.82 -30.80 -6.09
N PRO A 398 27.89 -30.54 -5.30
CA PRO A 398 28.09 -31.20 -4.02
C PRO A 398 26.98 -30.80 -3.03
N PRO A 399 26.53 -31.73 -2.15
CA PRO A 399 25.50 -31.41 -1.17
C PRO A 399 26.02 -30.39 -0.15
N ALA A 400 25.17 -29.40 0.16
CA ALA A 400 25.41 -28.44 1.24
C ALA A 400 25.52 -29.17 2.60
N PRO A 401 26.38 -28.71 3.53
CA PRO A 401 26.47 -29.30 4.86
C PRO A 401 25.16 -29.11 5.62
N SER A 402 24.59 -30.21 6.11
CA SER A 402 23.45 -30.23 7.01
C SER A 402 23.88 -29.75 8.40
N PHE A 403 23.45 -28.56 8.79
CA PHE A 403 23.49 -28.14 10.18
C PHE A 403 22.36 -28.84 10.93
N ALA A 404 22.72 -29.73 11.85
CA ALA A 404 21.80 -30.35 12.79
C ALA A 404 21.24 -29.28 13.76
N PRO A 405 19.93 -29.26 14.04
CA PRO A 405 19.40 -28.43 15.11
C PRO A 405 19.89 -28.92 16.49
N PRO A 406 20.12 -28.02 17.46
CA PRO A 406 20.54 -28.41 18.81
C PRO A 406 19.46 -29.26 19.51
N PRO A 407 19.86 -30.16 20.43
CA PRO A 407 18.94 -31.06 21.10
C PRO A 407 17.90 -30.30 21.93
N THR A 408 16.64 -30.71 21.77
CA THR A 408 15.49 -30.28 22.56
C THR A 408 15.69 -30.62 24.03
N THR A 409 15.67 -29.61 24.89
CA THR A 409 15.54 -29.77 26.34
C THR A 409 14.19 -30.45 26.67
N PRO A 410 14.15 -31.40 27.62
CA PRO A 410 12.90 -32.01 28.06
C PRO A 410 11.97 -30.95 28.67
N GLY A 411 10.73 -30.92 28.16
CA GLY A 411 9.71 -29.98 28.59
C GLY A 411 9.42 -30.07 30.09
N THR A 412 9.54 -28.94 30.77
CA THR A 412 8.90 -28.72 32.06
C THR A 412 7.40 -28.55 31.79
N MET A 413 6.61 -29.52 32.22
CA MET A 413 5.15 -29.42 32.23
C MET A 413 4.73 -28.21 33.09
N PRO A 414 3.84 -27.33 32.60
CA PRO A 414 3.20 -26.36 33.48
C PRO A 414 2.29 -27.12 34.48
N PRO A 415 2.22 -26.67 35.74
CA PRO A 415 1.36 -27.32 36.74
C PRO A 415 -0.12 -27.24 36.34
N PRO A 416 -0.94 -28.23 36.73
CA PRO A 416 -2.35 -28.28 36.39
C PRO A 416 -3.10 -27.08 36.97
N LEU A 417 -3.99 -26.51 36.16
CA LEU A 417 -4.95 -25.49 36.57
C LEU A 417 -5.80 -26.01 37.74
N PRO A 418 -6.01 -25.22 38.82
CA PRO A 418 -6.94 -25.60 39.86
C PRO A 418 -8.37 -25.64 39.29
N PRO A 419 -9.22 -26.56 39.80
CA PRO A 419 -10.59 -26.70 39.31
C PRO A 419 -11.37 -25.40 39.48
N ARG A 420 -12.08 -25.04 38.42
CA ARG A 420 -13.04 -23.94 38.33
C ARG A 420 -14.05 -24.10 39.47
N ARG A 421 -14.05 -23.18 40.44
CA ARG A 421 -15.14 -23.09 41.42
C ARG A 421 -16.44 -22.87 40.63
N GLN A 422 -17.37 -23.82 40.75
CA GLN A 422 -18.79 -23.56 40.56
C GLN A 422 -19.14 -22.38 41.46
N ILE A 423 -19.52 -21.26 40.85
CA ILE A 423 -20.28 -20.22 41.53
C ILE A 423 -21.73 -20.62 41.29
N ASP A 424 -22.20 -21.52 42.14
CA ASP A 424 -23.60 -21.58 42.54
C ASP A 424 -23.61 -21.25 44.04
N ASP A 425 -24.70 -20.64 44.48
CA ASP A 425 -25.00 -20.12 45.82
C ASP A 425 -24.65 -18.64 46.03
N ASP A 426 -25.44 -17.79 45.37
CA ASP A 426 -25.87 -16.49 45.89
C ASP A 426 -26.84 -16.75 47.07
N PRO A 427 -26.45 -16.54 48.34
CA PRO A 427 -27.32 -16.73 49.49
C PRO A 427 -27.99 -15.43 49.95
N PHE A 428 -27.85 -14.34 49.19
CA PHE A 428 -28.39 -13.04 49.57
C PHE A 428 -29.08 -12.40 48.37
N GLY A 429 -30.28 -12.93 48.11
CA GLY A 429 -31.31 -12.22 47.36
C GLY A 429 -31.44 -10.79 47.88
N GLY A 430 -31.16 -9.84 46.99
CA GLY A 430 -31.21 -8.41 47.27
C GLY A 430 -31.69 -7.68 46.03
N THR A 431 -33.00 -7.77 45.78
CA THR A 431 -33.70 -6.81 44.93
C THR A 431 -33.65 -5.42 45.58
N GLY A 432 -33.27 -4.42 44.79
CA GLY A 432 -33.28 -3.00 45.16
C GLY A 432 -32.64 -2.25 44.01
N ASP A 433 -33.38 -1.84 42.98
CA ASP A 433 -34.39 -0.78 43.01
C ASP A 433 -33.95 0.41 43.87
N PHE A 434 -33.20 1.32 43.24
CA PHE A 434 -32.81 2.60 43.81
C PHE A 434 -33.11 3.73 42.81
N THR A 435 -34.32 4.26 42.93
CA THR A 435 -34.62 5.70 42.90
C THR A 435 -35.86 5.93 43.79
N PRO A 436 -36.17 7.13 44.32
CA PRO A 436 -35.44 8.41 44.32
C PRO A 436 -35.46 9.17 45.68
N VAL A 437 -35.08 10.46 45.61
CA VAL A 437 -35.53 11.63 46.42
C VAL A 437 -34.46 12.29 47.31
N GLY A 438 -33.96 13.43 46.82
CA GLY A 438 -34.09 14.74 47.47
C GLY A 438 -33.26 15.05 48.72
N GLN A 439 -32.28 15.93 48.56
CA GLN A 439 -32.25 17.27 49.17
C GLN A 439 -31.35 18.20 48.35
#